data_AF-A0A388L587-F1
#
_entry.id   AF-A0A388L587-F1
#
_cell.length_a   1.000
_cell.length_b   1.000
_cell.length_c   1.000
_cell.angle_alpha   90.00
_cell.angle_beta   90.00
_cell.angle_gamma   90.00
#
_symmetry.space_group_name_H-M   'P 1'
#
loop_
_entity.id
_entity.type
_entity.pdbx_description
1 polymer ?
#
loop_
_entity_poly.entity_id
_entity_poly.type
_entity_poly.pdbx_seq_one_letter_code
_entity_poly.pdbx_strand_id
1 'polypeptide(L)'
;MEDEEDELTEKEKCYMEKKKAEWSKAKVTAGRERKRVSAYGSGARNGFLPLASNRWVESMSCAFGSRIWNLDTYNYVAPFDVRGYTLMATVGQDETKSCFDRAMDMVTVPPKVKFPFSGDGVSLPRMSVMDGTKCSSADPSVSIKGPMRPQNPAPMPELKRIWNMGKPYVKCRCVTFGRDDCGKGPAWFDHLLWFIFRDLDILFPDAPSLKAKVWLMLGLLEGSWRPLVLWSIIFNYMREAMMVLVKKVMTDPTLTAETVLNEVQGAENKMFKEVAKLLLPNKYLKKTTGKRQRPDVTASSSKRLQEDAHTSLDAFMESSPQSTPATDQPEKDLTSSVNDQDSSWTACWSPTWPPCWSRCR
;
A
#
# COMPACT_ATOMS: atom_id res chain seq x y z
N MET A 1 -4.57 -43.67 1.47
CA MET A 1 -5.96 -43.84 1.92
C MET A 1 -6.29 -42.63 2.79
N GLU A 2 -6.08 -41.44 2.24
CA GLU A 2 -6.13 -40.15 2.97
C GLU A 2 -6.71 -39.05 2.05
N ASP A 3 -7.50 -39.43 1.04
CA ASP A 3 -8.08 -38.52 0.05
C ASP A 3 -9.52 -38.09 0.41
N GLU A 4 -10.15 -38.73 1.41
CA GLU A 4 -11.54 -38.45 1.82
C GLU A 4 -11.69 -37.24 2.76
N GLU A 5 -10.63 -36.81 3.47
CA GLU A 5 -10.72 -35.63 4.37
C GLU A 5 -10.79 -34.30 3.59
N ASP A 6 -10.43 -34.31 2.29
CA ASP A 6 -10.42 -33.08 1.51
C ASP A 6 -11.76 -32.71 0.86
N GLU A 7 -12.70 -33.66 0.73
CA GLU A 7 -14.04 -33.38 0.21
C GLU A 7 -14.88 -32.50 1.16
N LEU A 8 -15.54 -31.49 0.59
CA LEU A 8 -16.52 -30.67 1.34
C LEU A 8 -17.75 -31.49 1.68
N THR A 9 -18.25 -31.37 2.91
CA THR A 9 -19.48 -32.05 3.32
C THR A 9 -20.70 -31.53 2.54
N GLU A 10 -21.73 -32.35 2.36
CA GLU A 10 -22.97 -31.94 1.66
C GLU A 10 -23.63 -30.69 2.26
N LYS A 11 -23.50 -30.51 3.59
CA LYS A 11 -23.96 -29.29 4.28
C LYS A 11 -23.17 -28.05 3.86
N GLU A 12 -21.86 -28.18 3.68
CA GLU A 12 -21.00 -27.10 3.19
C GLU A 12 -21.29 -26.79 1.72
N LYS A 13 -21.43 -27.81 0.85
CA LYS A 13 -21.80 -27.64 -0.57
C LYS A 13 -23.10 -26.84 -0.72
N CYS A 14 -24.17 -27.26 -0.04
CA CYS A 14 -25.46 -26.56 -0.06
C CYS A 14 -25.35 -25.10 0.45
N TYR A 15 -24.55 -24.87 1.49
CA TYR A 15 -24.30 -23.51 2.01
C TYR A 15 -23.52 -22.63 1.02
N MET A 16 -22.53 -23.18 0.31
CA MET A 16 -21.78 -22.49 -0.75
C MET A 16 -22.71 -22.00 -1.87
N GLU A 17 -23.60 -22.87 -2.36
CA GLU A 17 -24.57 -22.53 -3.41
C GLU A 17 -25.57 -21.47 -2.93
N LYS A 18 -26.07 -21.62 -1.70
CA LYS A 18 -26.95 -20.62 -1.07
C LYS A 18 -26.25 -19.27 -0.95
N LYS A 19 -24.98 -19.20 -0.52
CA LYS A 19 -24.23 -17.94 -0.42
C LYS A 19 -23.92 -17.31 -1.78
N LYS A 20 -23.59 -18.09 -2.81
CA LYS A 20 -23.49 -17.60 -4.21
C LYS A 20 -24.81 -16.98 -4.69
N ALA A 21 -25.94 -17.59 -4.35
CA ALA A 21 -27.26 -17.03 -4.63
C ALA A 21 -27.63 -15.83 -3.74
N GLU A 22 -27.17 -15.75 -2.49
CA GLU A 22 -27.39 -14.62 -1.58
C GLU A 22 -26.56 -13.38 -1.96
N TRP A 23 -25.30 -13.54 -2.39
CA TRP A 23 -24.51 -12.43 -2.95
C TRP A 23 -25.14 -11.87 -4.24
N SER A 24 -25.97 -12.67 -4.92
CA SER A 24 -26.78 -12.24 -6.06
C SER A 24 -28.10 -11.54 -5.65
N LYS A 25 -28.44 -11.47 -4.34
CA LYS A 25 -29.76 -11.03 -3.82
C LYS A 25 -29.72 -10.00 -2.68
N ALA A 26 -28.59 -9.83 -1.98
CA ALA A 26 -28.52 -9.05 -0.73
C ALA A 26 -28.67 -7.52 -0.92
N LYS A 27 -29.92 -7.04 -0.91
CA LYS A 27 -30.32 -5.63 -0.73
C LYS A 27 -31.14 -5.49 0.57
N VAL A 28 -30.90 -4.43 1.36
CA VAL A 28 -31.65 -4.05 2.60
C VAL A 28 -31.35 -5.02 3.79
N THR A 29 -31.18 -4.69 5.09
CA THR A 29 -31.40 -3.50 5.97
C THR A 29 -30.25 -3.34 7.01
N ALA A 30 -30.21 -2.29 7.87
CA ALA A 30 -29.17 -2.11 8.93
C ALA A 30 -29.53 -1.17 10.11
N GLY A 31 -28.78 -1.32 11.22
CA GLY A 31 -28.70 -0.49 12.44
C GLY A 31 -28.02 -1.29 13.59
N ARG A 32 -27.67 -0.81 14.79
CA ARG A 32 -27.26 0.48 15.42
C ARG A 32 -26.60 0.09 16.78
N GLU A 33 -25.73 0.82 17.49
CA GLU A 33 -24.81 1.95 17.23
C GLU A 33 -24.08 2.30 18.57
N ARG A 34 -22.75 2.54 18.61
CA ARG A 34 -22.07 3.33 19.68
C ARG A 34 -20.61 3.68 19.34
N LYS A 35 -20.10 4.78 19.89
CA LYS A 35 -18.96 5.59 19.37
C LYS A 35 -17.86 5.78 20.43
N ARG A 36 -16.58 5.79 20.04
CA ARG A 36 -15.44 6.29 20.85
C ARG A 36 -14.45 7.08 19.99
N VAL A 37 -13.78 8.05 20.62
CA VAL A 37 -12.84 9.02 20.01
C VAL A 37 -11.41 8.50 20.12
N SER A 38 -10.58 8.77 19.11
CA SER A 38 -9.15 8.41 19.11
C SER A 38 -8.27 9.63 19.39
N ALA A 39 -7.26 9.44 20.25
CA ALA A 39 -6.16 10.38 20.42
C ALA A 39 -4.86 9.75 19.92
N TYR A 40 -4.11 10.45 19.07
CA TYR A 40 -2.65 10.46 19.11
C TYR A 40 -2.14 11.76 18.46
N GLY A 41 -1.07 12.32 19.03
CA GLY A 41 -0.64 13.69 18.76
C GLY A 41 0.41 13.85 17.65
N SER A 42 0.56 15.10 17.20
CA SER A 42 1.61 15.55 16.29
C SER A 42 3.01 15.27 16.86
N GLY A 43 3.85 14.53 16.10
CA GLY A 43 5.26 14.33 16.45
C GLY A 43 5.79 12.93 16.14
N ALA A 44 5.89 12.54 14.86
CA ALA A 44 6.54 11.31 14.45
C ALA A 44 7.42 11.49 13.20
N ARG A 45 8.71 11.17 13.40
CA ARG A 45 9.88 11.31 12.53
C ARG A 45 9.77 10.71 11.12
N ASN A 46 10.61 11.25 10.24
CA ASN A 46 11.14 10.69 8.99
C ASN A 46 10.13 10.38 7.87
N GLY A 47 10.03 11.35 6.96
CA GLY A 47 9.20 11.32 5.76
C GLY A 47 9.65 10.42 4.59
N PHE A 48 10.70 9.62 4.80
CA PHE A 48 11.12 8.55 3.91
C PHE A 48 11.42 7.31 4.75
N LEU A 49 10.41 6.82 5.48
CA LEU A 49 10.53 5.49 6.07
C LEU A 49 10.71 4.47 4.93
N PRO A 50 11.70 3.55 5.05
CA PRO A 50 11.78 2.37 4.20
C PRO A 50 10.42 1.66 4.16
N LEU A 51 10.18 0.87 3.11
CA LEU A 51 9.08 -0.10 3.15
C LEU A 51 9.15 -0.86 4.47
N ALA A 52 8.09 -0.80 5.27
CA ALA A 52 8.01 -1.66 6.44
C ALA A 52 8.06 -3.10 5.95
N SER A 53 8.90 -3.91 6.59
CA SER A 53 8.96 -5.34 6.30
C SER A 53 7.60 -5.98 6.56
N ASN A 54 7.26 -7.04 5.83
CA ASN A 54 6.00 -7.79 6.03
C ASN A 54 5.79 -8.14 7.50
N ARG A 55 6.83 -8.63 8.18
CA ARG A 55 6.84 -8.90 9.63
C ARG A 55 6.50 -7.67 10.49
N TRP A 56 6.94 -6.46 10.13
CA TRP A 56 6.55 -5.24 10.83
C TRP A 56 5.08 -4.91 10.57
N VAL A 57 4.61 -5.03 9.31
CA VAL A 57 3.21 -4.79 8.94
C VAL A 57 2.28 -5.76 9.67
N GLU A 58 2.63 -7.05 9.74
CA GLU A 58 1.94 -8.08 10.50
C GLU A 58 1.86 -7.72 11.99
N SER A 59 3.01 -7.44 12.62
CA SER A 59 3.12 -7.09 14.04
C SER A 59 2.27 -5.85 14.39
N MET A 60 2.36 -4.81 13.57
CA MET A 60 1.59 -3.58 13.77
C MET A 60 0.11 -3.76 13.42
N SER A 61 -0.23 -4.66 12.50
CA SER A 61 -1.63 -5.03 12.26
C SER A 61 -2.21 -5.60 13.56
N CYS A 62 -1.56 -6.58 14.20
CA CYS A 62 -2.03 -7.17 15.45
C CYS A 62 -2.21 -6.11 16.54
N ALA A 63 -1.24 -5.22 16.72
CA ALA A 63 -1.30 -4.13 17.70
C ALA A 63 -2.48 -3.14 17.45
N PHE A 64 -2.95 -2.99 16.22
CA PHE A 64 -4.05 -2.08 15.83
C PHE A 64 -5.38 -2.81 15.54
N GLY A 65 -5.52 -4.07 15.97
CA GLY A 65 -6.71 -4.89 15.72
C GLY A 65 -6.94 -5.18 14.23
N SER A 66 -5.83 -5.34 13.50
CA SER A 66 -5.64 -5.55 12.06
C SER A 66 -6.18 -4.49 11.11
N ARG A 67 -6.60 -3.34 11.65
CA ARG A 67 -7.03 -2.17 10.87
C ARG A 67 -5.82 -1.32 10.48
N ILE A 68 -4.95 -1.87 9.63
CA ILE A 68 -3.68 -1.24 9.20
C ILE A 68 -3.91 0.17 8.63
N TRP A 69 -5.06 0.41 7.98
CA TRP A 69 -5.44 1.73 7.44
C TRP A 69 -5.63 2.83 8.51
N ASN A 70 -5.66 2.49 9.80
CA ASN A 70 -5.66 3.46 10.91
C ASN A 70 -4.26 3.94 11.30
N LEU A 71 -3.18 3.33 10.76
CA LEU A 71 -1.83 3.85 10.90
C LEU A 71 -1.71 5.13 10.06
N ASP A 72 -1.19 6.21 10.65
CA ASP A 72 -1.10 7.51 9.97
C ASP A 72 -0.01 7.52 8.87
N THR A 73 0.93 6.60 8.98
CA THR A 73 1.99 6.33 8.01
C THR A 73 1.46 5.68 6.73
N TYR A 74 2.09 6.03 5.60
CA TYR A 74 1.45 6.01 4.28
C TYR A 74 1.98 4.94 3.32
N ASN A 75 2.96 4.15 3.75
CA ASN A 75 3.81 3.37 2.84
C ASN A 75 3.63 1.85 2.94
N TYR A 76 2.57 1.38 3.58
CA TYR A 76 2.36 -0.06 3.82
C TYR A 76 1.51 -0.70 2.75
N VAL A 77 1.97 -1.85 2.26
CA VAL A 77 1.16 -2.85 1.58
C VAL A 77 0.87 -3.95 2.60
N ALA A 78 -0.30 -4.57 2.55
CA ALA A 78 -0.49 -5.85 3.26
C ALA A 78 0.52 -6.90 2.73
N PRO A 79 0.89 -7.93 3.51
CA PRO A 79 1.91 -8.91 3.12
C PRO A 79 1.42 -9.93 2.07
N PHE A 80 0.82 -9.43 0.98
CA PHE A 80 0.41 -10.18 -0.20
C PHE A 80 1.27 -9.75 -1.39
N ASP A 81 2.20 -10.61 -1.80
CA ASP A 81 2.94 -10.44 -3.06
C ASP A 81 2.06 -10.85 -4.26
N VAL A 82 2.59 -10.68 -5.48
CA VAL A 82 1.90 -11.12 -6.70
C VAL A 82 1.53 -12.60 -6.63
N ARG A 83 2.42 -13.47 -6.13
CA ARG A 83 2.18 -14.92 -6.05
C ARG A 83 1.03 -15.25 -5.10
N GLY A 84 0.91 -14.56 -3.97
CA GLY A 84 -0.21 -14.68 -3.03
C GLY A 84 -1.54 -14.35 -3.71
N TYR A 85 -1.61 -13.24 -4.45
CA TYR A 85 -2.81 -12.89 -5.21
C TYR A 85 -3.12 -13.90 -6.33
N THR A 86 -2.09 -14.34 -7.06
CA THR A 86 -2.21 -15.35 -8.13
C THR A 86 -2.76 -16.67 -7.59
N LEU A 87 -2.28 -17.12 -6.43
CA LEU A 87 -2.74 -18.33 -5.75
C LEU A 87 -4.18 -18.18 -5.23
N MET A 88 -4.49 -17.11 -4.51
CA MET A 88 -5.79 -16.94 -3.84
C MET A 88 -6.99 -16.72 -4.79
N ALA A 89 -6.74 -16.29 -6.03
CA ALA A 89 -7.77 -16.01 -7.02
C ALA A 89 -7.64 -16.84 -8.31
N THR A 90 -6.79 -17.87 -8.31
CA THR A 90 -6.54 -18.73 -9.48
C THR A 90 -6.26 -17.92 -10.75
N VAL A 91 -5.27 -17.01 -10.68
CA VAL A 91 -4.92 -16.12 -11.80
C VAL A 91 -3.97 -16.86 -12.76
N GLY A 92 -4.28 -16.85 -14.05
CA GLY A 92 -3.43 -17.49 -15.06
C GLY A 92 -2.09 -16.79 -15.25
N GLN A 93 -1.11 -17.48 -15.85
CA GLN A 93 0.16 -16.85 -16.25
C GLN A 93 -0.08 -15.72 -17.27
N ASP A 94 -0.98 -15.91 -18.23
CA ASP A 94 -1.33 -14.89 -19.23
C ASP A 94 -2.03 -13.66 -18.62
N GLU A 95 -2.93 -13.86 -17.64
CA GLU A 95 -3.53 -12.76 -16.89
C GLU A 95 -2.49 -12.01 -16.04
N THR A 96 -1.56 -12.76 -15.41
CA THR A 96 -0.47 -12.19 -14.61
C THR A 96 0.48 -11.37 -15.48
N LYS A 97 0.84 -11.87 -16.67
CA LYS A 97 1.60 -11.14 -17.68
C LYS A 97 0.85 -9.90 -18.17
N SER A 98 -0.45 -10.02 -18.47
CA SER A 98 -1.28 -8.86 -18.84
C SER A 98 -1.32 -7.81 -17.74
N CYS A 99 -1.31 -8.20 -16.45
CA CYS A 99 -1.19 -7.27 -15.34
C CYS A 99 0.19 -6.58 -15.29
N PHE A 100 1.27 -7.30 -15.58
CA PHE A 100 2.61 -6.71 -15.72
C PHE A 100 2.67 -5.67 -16.85
N ASP A 101 2.23 -6.05 -18.06
CA ASP A 101 2.25 -5.17 -19.23
C ASP A 101 1.45 -3.88 -18.95
N ARG A 102 0.25 -4.01 -18.38
CA ARG A 102 -0.60 -2.88 -17.96
C ARG A 102 0.02 -1.99 -16.89
N ALA A 103 0.80 -2.57 -15.97
CA ALA A 103 1.55 -1.82 -14.96
C ALA A 103 2.66 -0.99 -15.63
N MET A 104 3.42 -1.58 -16.55
CA MET A 104 4.50 -0.91 -17.28
C MET A 104 4.00 0.21 -18.21
N ASP A 105 2.80 0.05 -18.79
CA ASP A 105 2.13 1.07 -19.62
C ASP A 105 1.36 2.14 -18.84
N MET A 106 1.32 2.05 -17.50
CA MET A 106 0.54 2.95 -16.64
C MET A 106 -0.96 2.98 -17.02
N VAL A 107 -1.54 1.82 -17.37
CA VAL A 107 -2.96 1.70 -17.75
C VAL A 107 -3.82 1.65 -16.49
N THR A 108 -4.02 2.81 -15.87
CA THR A 108 -4.75 2.94 -14.60
C THR A 108 -6.29 2.91 -14.72
N VAL A 109 -6.82 2.57 -15.90
CA VAL A 109 -8.26 2.37 -16.14
C VAL A 109 -8.53 0.89 -16.38
N PRO A 110 -9.36 0.22 -15.56
CA PRO A 110 -9.65 -1.20 -15.73
C PRO A 110 -10.37 -1.53 -17.04
N PRO A 111 -10.06 -2.67 -17.68
CA PRO A 111 -10.74 -3.08 -18.89
C PRO A 111 -12.14 -3.58 -18.53
N LYS A 112 -13.15 -3.24 -19.33
CA LYS A 112 -14.53 -3.77 -19.24
C LYS A 112 -15.29 -3.47 -17.92
N VAL A 113 -14.74 -2.70 -16.99
CA VAL A 113 -15.38 -2.33 -15.72
C VAL A 113 -15.54 -0.81 -15.64
N LYS A 114 -16.77 -0.32 -15.45
CA LYS A 114 -17.03 1.11 -15.21
C LYS A 114 -16.64 1.47 -13.78
N PHE A 115 -15.81 2.51 -13.63
CA PHE A 115 -15.42 3.05 -12.34
C PHE A 115 -16.25 4.29 -11.97
N PRO A 116 -16.54 4.53 -10.68
CA PRO A 116 -16.21 3.69 -9.51
C PRO A 116 -17.03 2.40 -9.46
N PHE A 117 -16.49 1.33 -8.87
CA PHE A 117 -17.26 0.11 -8.58
C PHE A 117 -18.49 0.49 -7.74
N SER A 118 -19.67 0.36 -8.35
CA SER A 118 -20.94 0.89 -7.82
C SER A 118 -22.01 -0.19 -7.73
N GLY A 119 -21.67 -1.34 -7.16
CA GLY A 119 -22.59 -2.49 -7.04
C GLY A 119 -22.66 -3.40 -8.27
N ASP A 120 -21.91 -3.10 -9.33
CA ASP A 120 -21.76 -3.98 -10.51
C ASP A 120 -20.88 -5.20 -10.18
N GLY A 121 -21.41 -6.12 -9.37
CA GLY A 121 -20.86 -7.45 -9.10
C GLY A 121 -19.93 -7.60 -7.88
N VAL A 122 -19.35 -6.52 -7.35
CA VAL A 122 -18.46 -6.61 -6.16
C VAL A 122 -19.27 -6.43 -4.87
N SER A 123 -19.58 -7.52 -4.17
CA SER A 123 -20.17 -7.47 -2.83
C SER A 123 -19.10 -7.18 -1.78
N LEU A 124 -19.04 -5.96 -1.24
CA LEU A 124 -18.14 -5.59 -0.14
C LEU A 124 -18.90 -5.52 1.20
N PRO A 125 -18.28 -5.90 2.32
CA PRO A 125 -18.84 -5.67 3.65
C PRO A 125 -19.07 -4.16 3.88
N ARG A 126 -20.11 -3.84 4.64
CA ARG A 126 -20.44 -2.44 5.00
C ARG A 126 -19.31 -1.83 5.82
N MET A 127 -19.00 -0.55 5.57
CA MET A 127 -17.92 0.16 6.28
C MET A 127 -18.07 0.09 7.81
N SER A 128 -19.28 0.15 8.33
CA SER A 128 -19.58 0.04 9.76
C SER A 128 -19.23 -1.31 10.40
N VAL A 129 -19.18 -2.40 9.63
CA VAL A 129 -18.77 -3.74 10.13
C VAL A 129 -17.26 -3.79 10.34
N MET A 130 -16.51 -3.14 9.45
CA MET A 130 -15.04 -3.11 9.46
C MET A 130 -14.49 -2.05 10.43
N ASP A 131 -15.19 -0.93 10.56
CA ASP A 131 -14.89 0.15 11.49
C ASP A 131 -16.21 0.79 11.95
N GLY A 132 -16.63 0.50 13.18
CA GLY A 132 -17.85 1.04 13.78
C GLY A 132 -17.88 2.56 13.96
N THR A 133 -16.81 3.29 13.61
CA THR A 133 -16.83 4.75 13.50
C THR A 133 -17.24 5.26 12.12
N LYS A 134 -17.34 4.38 11.11
CA LYS A 134 -17.80 4.69 9.75
C LYS A 134 -19.33 4.65 9.64
N CYS A 135 -19.81 5.17 8.52
CA CYS A 135 -21.21 5.15 8.13
C CYS A 135 -21.80 3.71 8.11
N SER A 136 -23.02 3.56 8.65
CA SER A 136 -23.88 2.38 8.40
C SER A 136 -24.58 2.42 7.03
N SER A 137 -24.09 3.27 6.11
CA SER A 137 -24.64 3.41 4.77
C SER A 137 -24.53 2.10 4.00
N ALA A 138 -25.49 1.89 3.09
CA ALA A 138 -25.37 0.88 2.04
C ALA A 138 -24.08 1.06 1.23
N ASP A 139 -23.70 -0.05 0.61
CA ASP A 139 -22.41 -0.56 0.13
C ASP A 139 -21.34 0.50 -0.13
N PRO A 140 -20.08 0.28 0.30
CA PRO A 140 -19.00 1.15 -0.09
C PRO A 140 -18.77 1.10 -1.60
N SER A 141 -18.11 2.12 -2.12
CA SER A 141 -17.62 2.12 -3.51
C SER A 141 -16.11 1.92 -3.51
N VAL A 142 -15.58 1.26 -4.53
CA VAL A 142 -14.13 1.20 -4.74
C VAL A 142 -13.71 2.27 -5.73
N SER A 143 -12.56 2.87 -5.49
CA SER A 143 -11.92 3.86 -6.35
C SER A 143 -10.43 3.56 -6.43
N ILE A 144 -9.78 4.04 -7.48
CA ILE A 144 -8.33 3.94 -7.68
C ILE A 144 -7.77 5.34 -7.55
N LYS A 145 -6.60 5.52 -6.92
CA LYS A 145 -5.88 6.79 -7.02
C LYS A 145 -5.20 6.88 -8.39
N GLY A 146 -5.74 7.72 -9.27
CA GLY A 146 -5.11 8.01 -10.55
C GLY A 146 -3.78 8.76 -10.40
N PRO A 147 -2.94 8.78 -11.44
CA PRO A 147 -1.74 9.61 -11.47
C PRO A 147 -2.14 11.09 -11.42
N MET A 148 -1.66 11.80 -10.41
CA MET A 148 -1.89 13.24 -10.27
C MET A 148 -0.55 13.97 -10.13
N ARG A 149 -0.39 15.09 -10.85
CA ARG A 149 0.78 15.97 -10.74
C ARG A 149 0.84 16.59 -9.34
N PRO A 150 2.03 16.79 -8.74
CA PRO A 150 2.18 17.51 -7.47
C PRO A 150 1.37 18.81 -7.41
N GLN A 151 0.56 18.95 -6.36
CA GLN A 151 -0.35 20.07 -6.11
C GLN A 151 -0.03 20.77 -4.77
N ASN A 152 0.44 20.03 -3.78
CA ASN A 152 0.76 20.56 -2.45
C ASN A 152 2.26 20.91 -2.37
N PRO A 153 2.65 22.09 -1.86
CA PRO A 153 4.06 22.43 -1.61
C PRO A 153 4.71 21.58 -0.51
N ALA A 154 3.92 20.98 0.39
CA ALA A 154 4.43 20.07 1.41
C ALA A 154 4.80 18.71 0.77
N PRO A 155 6.04 18.21 0.94
CA PRO A 155 6.48 16.99 0.27
C PRO A 155 5.77 15.73 0.80
N MET A 156 5.28 15.73 2.05
CA MET A 156 4.78 14.52 2.69
C MET A 156 3.39 14.05 2.25
N PRO A 157 2.38 14.94 2.13
CA PRO A 157 1.12 14.60 1.46
C PRO A 157 1.32 14.13 0.01
N GLU A 158 2.33 14.69 -0.67
CA GLU A 158 2.66 14.31 -2.05
C GLU A 158 3.28 12.92 -2.15
N LEU A 159 4.29 12.61 -1.33
CA LEU A 159 4.86 11.26 -1.26
C LEU A 159 3.80 10.22 -0.83
N LYS A 160 2.94 10.54 0.15
CA LYS A 160 1.75 9.72 0.53
C LYS A 160 0.81 9.48 -0.65
N ARG A 161 0.70 10.41 -1.60
CA ARG A 161 -0.12 10.25 -2.82
C ARG A 161 0.60 9.43 -3.89
N ILE A 162 1.87 9.71 -4.17
CA ILE A 162 2.71 9.02 -5.15
C ILE A 162 2.82 7.52 -4.80
N TRP A 163 3.19 7.19 -3.56
CA TRP A 163 3.34 5.81 -3.08
C TRP A 163 2.07 4.95 -3.09
N ASN A 164 0.91 5.58 -3.22
CA ASN A 164 -0.39 4.91 -3.31
C ASN A 164 -1.07 5.15 -4.68
N MET A 165 -0.33 5.59 -5.69
CA MET A 165 -0.79 5.68 -7.07
C MET A 165 -1.16 4.29 -7.60
N GLY A 166 -2.28 4.18 -8.32
CA GLY A 166 -2.81 2.89 -8.78
C GLY A 166 -3.47 2.04 -7.68
N LYS A 167 -3.23 2.32 -6.40
CA LYS A 167 -3.71 1.49 -5.29
C LYS A 167 -5.25 1.52 -5.20
N PRO A 168 -5.94 0.37 -5.23
CA PRO A 168 -7.38 0.29 -5.08
C PRO A 168 -7.79 0.55 -3.62
N TYR A 169 -8.87 1.33 -3.44
CA TYR A 169 -9.32 1.75 -2.12
C TYR A 169 -10.84 1.86 -1.99
N VAL A 170 -11.32 1.52 -0.81
CA VAL A 170 -12.73 1.45 -0.43
C VAL A 170 -13.13 2.75 0.28
N LYS A 171 -14.21 3.40 -0.17
CA LYS A 171 -14.74 4.65 0.39
C LYS A 171 -16.23 4.54 0.70
N CYS A 172 -16.67 5.16 1.79
CA CYS A 172 -18.09 5.34 2.07
C CYS A 172 -18.73 6.27 1.02
N ARG A 173 -19.99 6.00 0.65
CA ARG A 173 -20.80 6.86 -0.24
C ARG A 173 -21.57 7.97 0.51
N CYS A 174 -21.20 8.33 1.74
CA CYS A 174 -21.89 9.35 2.56
C CYS A 174 -22.20 10.63 1.79
N VAL A 175 -21.15 11.26 1.25
CA VAL A 175 -21.23 12.53 0.53
C VAL A 175 -22.09 12.41 -0.74
N THR A 176 -22.00 11.28 -1.45
CA THR A 176 -22.86 10.98 -2.62
C THR A 176 -24.34 10.88 -2.25
N PHE A 177 -24.65 10.55 -1.00
CA PHE A 177 -26.01 10.53 -0.44
C PHE A 177 -26.35 11.81 0.36
N GLY A 178 -25.62 12.91 0.16
CA GLY A 178 -25.89 14.20 0.83
C GLY A 178 -25.68 14.19 2.35
N ARG A 179 -24.92 13.24 2.89
CA ARG A 179 -24.56 13.16 4.31
C ARG A 179 -23.11 13.55 4.52
N ASP A 180 -22.82 14.05 5.72
CA ASP A 180 -21.45 14.33 6.18
C ASP A 180 -20.52 13.14 5.95
N ASP A 181 -19.27 13.42 5.59
CA ASP A 181 -18.25 12.38 5.51
C ASP A 181 -18.07 11.75 6.90
N CYS A 182 -18.26 10.43 6.98
CA CYS A 182 -18.02 9.67 8.21
C CYS A 182 -16.54 9.62 8.61
N GLY A 183 -15.65 10.16 7.78
CA GLY A 183 -14.27 10.48 8.13
C GLY A 183 -13.33 9.28 8.15
N LYS A 184 -12.09 9.54 8.60
CA LYS A 184 -10.97 8.57 8.69
C LYS A 184 -10.54 7.91 7.38
N GLY A 185 -10.51 8.67 6.28
CA GLY A 185 -9.84 8.27 5.05
C GLY A 185 -10.35 6.97 4.38
N PRO A 186 -9.63 6.51 3.34
CA PRO A 186 -9.97 5.30 2.61
C PRO A 186 -9.40 4.05 3.27
N ALA A 187 -10.13 2.93 3.23
CA ALA A 187 -9.58 1.62 3.56
C ALA A 187 -8.97 1.03 2.27
N TRP A 188 -7.65 0.83 2.23
CA TRP A 188 -6.99 0.21 1.08
C TRP A 188 -7.45 -1.23 0.91
N PHE A 189 -7.66 -1.70 -0.32
CA PHE A 189 -8.24 -3.03 -0.54
C PHE A 189 -7.34 -4.18 -0.05
N ASP A 190 -6.03 -4.06 -0.17
CA ASP A 190 -5.05 -5.00 0.38
C ASP A 190 -5.10 -5.05 1.92
N HIS A 191 -5.22 -3.89 2.59
CA HIS A 191 -5.36 -3.82 4.04
C HIS A 191 -6.71 -4.37 4.51
N LEU A 192 -7.76 -4.14 3.73
CA LEU A 192 -9.08 -4.74 3.94
C LEU A 192 -9.00 -6.26 3.82
N LEU A 193 -8.37 -6.76 2.76
CA LEU A 193 -8.19 -8.18 2.53
C LEU A 193 -7.47 -8.86 3.71
N TRP A 194 -6.40 -8.23 4.22
CA TRP A 194 -5.68 -8.68 5.40
C TRP A 194 -6.55 -8.72 6.67
N PHE A 195 -7.34 -7.67 6.89
CA PHE A 195 -8.27 -7.59 8.01
C PHE A 195 -9.34 -8.68 7.97
N ILE A 196 -9.90 -8.96 6.79
CA ILE A 196 -10.89 -10.03 6.59
C ILE A 196 -10.29 -11.42 6.77
N PHE A 197 -9.07 -11.67 6.25
CA PHE A 197 -8.43 -12.98 6.43
C PHE A 197 -8.14 -13.34 7.89
N ARG A 198 -8.01 -12.35 8.77
CA ARG A 198 -7.91 -12.59 10.22
C ARG A 198 -9.25 -12.98 10.86
N ASP A 199 -10.37 -12.53 10.32
CA ASP A 199 -11.70 -12.70 10.90
C ASP A 199 -12.74 -12.89 9.79
N LEU A 200 -12.85 -14.14 9.31
CA LEU A 200 -13.76 -14.50 8.22
C LEU A 200 -15.24 -14.52 8.65
N ASP A 201 -15.55 -14.48 9.95
CA ASP A 201 -16.91 -14.32 10.47
C ASP A 201 -17.52 -12.96 10.09
N ILE A 202 -16.68 -11.97 9.75
CA ILE A 202 -17.12 -10.68 9.19
C ILE A 202 -17.90 -10.83 7.87
N LEU A 203 -17.59 -11.85 7.07
CA LEU A 203 -18.28 -12.15 5.81
C LEU A 203 -19.20 -13.36 5.92
N PHE A 204 -18.80 -14.38 6.69
CA PHE A 204 -19.40 -15.71 6.67
C PHE A 204 -19.71 -16.23 8.09
N PRO A 205 -20.47 -15.48 8.92
CA PRO A 205 -20.73 -15.86 10.31
C PRO A 205 -21.50 -17.20 10.43
N ASP A 206 -22.38 -17.48 9.46
CA ASP A 206 -23.20 -18.70 9.45
C ASP A 206 -22.48 -19.92 8.83
N ALA A 207 -21.20 -19.79 8.45
CA ALA A 207 -20.46 -20.88 7.81
C ALA A 207 -20.05 -21.95 8.83
N PRO A 208 -20.29 -23.24 8.55
CA PRO A 208 -20.23 -24.30 9.57
C PRO A 208 -18.80 -24.66 10.01
N SER A 209 -17.78 -24.28 9.25
CA SER A 209 -16.37 -24.61 9.52
C SER A 209 -15.43 -23.50 9.04
N LEU A 210 -14.20 -23.46 9.58
CA LEU A 210 -13.16 -22.57 9.06
C LEU A 210 -12.78 -22.93 7.60
N LYS A 211 -12.78 -24.23 7.25
CA LYS A 211 -12.55 -24.70 5.88
C LYS A 211 -13.57 -24.08 4.92
N ALA A 212 -14.86 -24.15 5.24
CA ALA A 212 -15.92 -23.51 4.45
C ALA A 212 -15.76 -21.98 4.34
N LYS A 213 -15.36 -21.30 5.44
CA LYS A 213 -15.07 -19.85 5.43
C LYS A 213 -13.93 -19.49 4.47
N VAL A 214 -12.85 -20.27 4.46
CA VAL A 214 -11.72 -20.07 3.55
C VAL A 214 -12.15 -20.33 2.10
N TRP A 215 -12.88 -21.41 1.81
CA TRP A 215 -13.39 -21.69 0.46
C TRP A 215 -14.34 -20.61 -0.07
N LEU A 216 -15.20 -20.04 0.78
CA LEU A 216 -16.04 -18.87 0.41
C LEU A 216 -15.18 -17.66 0.09
N MET A 217 -14.10 -17.43 0.84
CA MET A 217 -13.19 -16.31 0.62
C MET A 217 -12.45 -16.44 -0.72
N LEU A 218 -11.90 -17.62 -1.02
CA LEU A 218 -11.25 -17.91 -2.30
C LEU A 218 -12.25 -17.77 -3.46
N GLY A 219 -13.47 -18.28 -3.31
CA GLY A 219 -14.54 -18.11 -4.30
C GLY A 219 -14.97 -16.66 -4.54
N LEU A 220 -14.91 -15.78 -3.51
CA LEU A 220 -15.07 -14.34 -3.72
C LEU A 220 -13.92 -13.75 -4.55
N LEU A 221 -12.67 -14.12 -4.23
CA LEU A 221 -11.45 -13.59 -4.87
C LEU A 221 -11.30 -14.05 -6.33
N GLU A 222 -11.61 -15.31 -6.62
CA GLU A 222 -11.62 -15.87 -7.97
C GLU A 222 -12.75 -15.29 -8.84
N GLY A 223 -13.92 -15.03 -8.24
CA GLY A 223 -15.12 -14.51 -8.90
C GLY A 223 -15.31 -13.01 -8.71
N SER A 224 -16.24 -12.63 -7.81
CA SER A 224 -16.74 -11.26 -7.68
C SER A 224 -15.67 -10.19 -7.41
N TRP A 225 -14.58 -10.54 -6.72
CA TRP A 225 -13.48 -9.63 -6.36
C TRP A 225 -12.26 -9.80 -7.30
N ARG A 226 -12.31 -10.69 -8.30
CA ARG A 226 -11.22 -10.89 -9.29
C ARG A 226 -10.72 -9.57 -9.89
N PRO A 227 -11.59 -8.62 -10.29
CA PRO A 227 -11.12 -7.33 -10.80
C PRO A 227 -10.27 -6.53 -9.79
N LEU A 228 -10.52 -6.66 -8.48
CA LEU A 228 -9.74 -6.01 -7.42
C LEU A 228 -8.43 -6.75 -7.15
N VAL A 229 -8.43 -8.08 -7.27
CA VAL A 229 -7.21 -8.90 -7.17
C VAL A 229 -6.26 -8.59 -8.31
N LEU A 230 -6.73 -8.64 -9.57
CA LEU A 230 -5.94 -8.25 -10.75
C LEU A 230 -5.40 -6.82 -10.61
N TRP A 231 -6.20 -5.90 -10.07
CA TRP A 231 -5.74 -4.53 -9.81
C TRP A 231 -4.67 -4.42 -8.72
N SER A 232 -4.73 -5.29 -7.73
CA SER A 232 -3.72 -5.37 -6.66
C SER A 232 -2.41 -6.00 -7.16
N ILE A 233 -2.48 -6.92 -8.14
CA ILE A 233 -1.30 -7.42 -8.87
C ILE A 233 -0.67 -6.29 -9.69
N ILE A 234 -1.45 -5.53 -10.48
CA ILE A 234 -0.97 -4.36 -11.23
C ILE A 234 -0.28 -3.36 -10.27
N PHE A 235 -0.92 -3.04 -9.13
CA PHE A 235 -0.34 -2.16 -8.13
C PHE A 235 0.98 -2.70 -7.54
N ASN A 236 1.11 -4.02 -7.31
CA ASN A 236 2.36 -4.61 -6.83
C ASN A 236 3.50 -4.50 -7.87
N TYR A 237 3.23 -4.76 -9.15
CA TYR A 237 4.23 -4.54 -10.20
C TYR A 237 4.63 -3.05 -10.30
N MET A 238 3.65 -2.15 -10.21
CA MET A 238 3.93 -0.72 -10.14
C MET A 238 4.82 -0.38 -8.93
N ARG A 239 4.51 -0.98 -7.76
CA ARG A 239 5.21 -0.78 -6.51
C ARG A 239 6.68 -1.21 -6.58
N GLU A 240 6.97 -2.37 -7.17
CA GLU A 240 8.35 -2.84 -7.37
C GLU A 240 9.16 -1.91 -8.28
N ALA A 241 8.58 -1.45 -9.38
CA ALA A 241 9.22 -0.45 -10.26
C ALA A 241 9.55 0.86 -9.53
N MET A 242 8.64 1.34 -8.65
CA MET A 242 8.91 2.48 -7.78
C MET A 242 10.06 2.21 -6.79
N MET A 243 10.13 1.00 -6.23
CA MET A 243 11.20 0.62 -5.28
C MET A 243 12.58 0.55 -5.94
N VAL A 244 12.68 0.12 -7.20
CA VAL A 244 13.94 0.17 -7.97
C VAL A 244 14.45 1.61 -8.07
N LEU A 245 13.58 2.55 -8.45
CA LEU A 245 13.96 3.97 -8.58
C LEU A 245 14.33 4.58 -7.22
N VAL A 246 13.55 4.33 -6.17
CA VAL A 246 13.87 4.85 -4.82
C VAL A 246 15.18 4.30 -4.28
N LYS A 247 15.51 3.02 -4.53
CA LYS A 247 16.82 2.46 -4.17
C LYS A 247 17.96 3.23 -4.85
N LYS A 248 17.87 3.52 -6.16
CA LYS A 248 18.91 4.30 -6.86
C LYS A 248 19.05 5.72 -6.28
N VAL A 249 17.93 6.40 -6.01
CA VAL A 249 17.92 7.75 -5.38
C VAL A 249 18.46 7.75 -3.95
N MET A 250 18.25 6.68 -3.18
CA MET A 250 18.83 6.54 -1.84
C MET A 250 20.34 6.30 -1.87
N THR A 251 20.85 5.63 -2.91
CA THR A 251 22.30 5.43 -3.12
C THR A 251 22.98 6.69 -3.66
N ASP A 252 22.35 7.38 -4.61
CA ASP A 252 22.83 8.66 -5.16
C ASP A 252 21.68 9.69 -5.18
N PRO A 253 21.62 10.59 -4.18
CA PRO A 253 20.62 11.65 -4.09
C PRO A 253 20.77 12.76 -5.13
N THR A 254 21.87 12.78 -5.91
CA THR A 254 22.11 13.79 -6.96
C THR A 254 21.41 13.46 -8.28
N LEU A 255 20.88 12.25 -8.41
CA LEU A 255 20.16 11.79 -9.61
C LEU A 255 18.93 12.66 -9.91
N THR A 256 18.76 12.99 -11.19
CA THR A 256 17.59 13.71 -11.70
C THR A 256 16.55 12.72 -12.22
N ALA A 257 15.33 13.19 -12.53
CA ALA A 257 14.31 12.37 -13.17
C ALA A 257 14.75 11.77 -14.53
N GLU A 258 15.79 12.30 -15.15
CA GLU A 258 16.38 11.81 -16.39
C GLU A 258 17.53 10.82 -16.09
N THR A 259 18.47 11.18 -15.21
CA THR A 259 19.65 10.33 -14.93
C THR A 259 19.34 9.12 -14.04
N VAL A 260 18.30 9.15 -13.21
CA VAL A 260 17.88 7.98 -12.40
C VAL A 260 17.47 6.78 -13.25
N LEU A 261 17.07 7.02 -14.50
CA LEU A 261 16.65 6.00 -15.46
C LEU A 261 17.83 5.33 -16.18
N ASN A 262 19.04 5.92 -16.09
CA ASN A 262 20.24 5.31 -16.64
C ASN A 262 20.47 3.96 -15.93
N GLU A 263 20.83 2.93 -16.71
CA GLU A 263 21.09 1.56 -16.23
C GLU A 263 19.89 0.88 -15.51
N VAL A 264 18.68 1.44 -15.59
CA VAL A 264 17.48 0.74 -15.13
C VAL A 264 16.98 -0.14 -16.27
N GLN A 265 17.05 -1.46 -16.09
CA GLN A 265 16.43 -2.41 -17.02
C GLN A 265 14.93 -2.11 -17.10
N GLY A 266 14.42 -1.87 -18.31
CA GLY A 266 13.03 -1.47 -18.51
C GLY A 266 12.78 0.05 -18.44
N ALA A 267 13.82 0.90 -18.39
CA ALA A 267 13.68 2.36 -18.38
C ALA A 267 12.88 2.95 -19.55
N GLU A 268 12.78 2.23 -20.67
CA GLU A 268 11.95 2.59 -21.81
C GLU A 268 10.44 2.58 -21.51
N ASN A 269 10.01 1.79 -20.51
CA ASN A 269 8.61 1.68 -20.12
C ASN A 269 8.08 2.98 -19.53
N LYS A 270 6.81 3.27 -19.84
CA LYS A 270 6.13 4.50 -19.44
C LYS A 270 6.02 4.66 -17.92
N MET A 271 5.89 3.55 -17.19
CA MET A 271 5.85 3.51 -15.73
C MET A 271 7.09 4.13 -15.08
N PHE A 272 8.29 3.68 -15.45
CA PHE A 272 9.53 4.23 -14.91
C PHE A 272 9.66 5.73 -15.21
N LYS A 273 9.36 6.14 -16.46
CA LYS A 273 9.40 7.53 -16.90
C LYS A 273 8.45 8.45 -16.14
N GLU A 274 7.21 8.01 -15.87
CA GLU A 274 6.25 8.82 -15.11
C GLU A 274 6.55 8.83 -13.61
N VAL A 275 7.00 7.71 -13.04
CA VAL A 275 7.40 7.65 -11.62
C VAL A 275 8.64 8.47 -11.34
N ALA A 276 9.66 8.45 -12.20
CA ALA A 276 10.86 9.27 -12.02
C ALA A 276 10.50 10.76 -11.95
N LYS A 277 9.61 11.25 -12.82
CA LYS A 277 9.08 12.63 -12.80
C LYS A 277 8.29 12.95 -11.52
N LEU A 278 7.62 11.96 -10.92
CA LEU A 278 6.82 12.11 -9.70
C LEU A 278 7.66 12.05 -8.42
N LEU A 279 8.67 11.17 -8.36
CA LEU A 279 9.58 11.00 -7.21
C LEU A 279 10.66 12.09 -7.16
N LEU A 280 11.17 12.50 -8.32
CA LEU A 280 12.18 13.54 -8.48
C LEU A 280 11.63 14.79 -9.20
N PRO A 281 10.61 15.50 -8.67
CA PRO A 281 10.23 16.78 -9.24
C PRO A 281 11.39 17.76 -9.13
N ASN A 282 11.93 18.17 -10.29
CA ASN A 282 12.90 19.26 -10.47
C ASN A 282 12.43 20.62 -9.85
N LYS A 283 11.25 20.65 -9.22
CA LYS A 283 10.64 21.77 -8.50
C LYS A 283 10.91 21.77 -6.99
N TYR A 284 11.16 20.64 -6.33
CA TYR A 284 11.49 20.64 -4.90
C TYR A 284 12.93 21.12 -4.65
N LEU A 285 13.85 20.82 -5.58
CA LEU A 285 15.26 21.23 -5.49
C LEU A 285 15.52 22.66 -6.01
N LYS A 286 14.59 23.26 -6.77
CA LYS A 286 14.68 24.67 -7.18
C LYS A 286 14.25 25.61 -6.05
N LYS A 287 15.03 25.57 -4.96
CA LYS A 287 15.12 26.63 -3.95
C LYS A 287 15.29 27.96 -4.67
N THR A 288 14.43 28.93 -4.38
CA THR A 288 14.36 30.21 -5.10
C THR A 288 15.50 31.16 -4.70
N THR A 289 16.76 30.76 -4.97
CA THR A 289 17.95 31.60 -4.76
C THR A 289 18.05 32.73 -5.80
N GLY A 290 17.21 32.72 -6.83
CA GLY A 290 17.09 33.78 -7.84
C GLY A 290 16.04 34.84 -7.53
N LYS A 291 16.45 35.89 -6.80
CA LYS A 291 15.94 37.28 -6.84
C LYS A 291 14.41 37.52 -6.91
N ARG A 292 13.89 38.13 -5.84
CA ARG A 292 13.35 39.51 -5.94
C ARG A 292 13.44 40.26 -4.61
N GLN A 293 14.59 40.89 -4.35
CA GLN A 293 14.60 42.06 -3.48
C GLN A 293 13.65 43.09 -4.11
N ARG A 294 12.57 43.43 -3.41
CA ARG A 294 11.86 44.69 -3.63
C ARG A 294 12.56 45.75 -2.77
N PRO A 295 12.77 46.98 -3.26
CA PRO A 295 13.18 48.09 -2.40
C PRO A 295 12.06 48.41 -1.40
N ASP A 296 12.44 48.97 -0.26
CA ASP A 296 11.55 49.28 0.86
C ASP A 296 10.34 50.13 0.49
N VAL A 297 9.18 49.73 1.01
CA VAL A 297 8.09 50.65 1.31
C VAL A 297 7.64 50.36 2.74
N THR A 298 7.88 51.33 3.62
CA THR A 298 7.52 51.30 5.03
C THR A 298 6.02 51.40 5.22
N ALA A 299 5.39 50.38 5.81
CA ALA A 299 4.07 50.49 6.44
C ALA A 299 3.90 49.46 7.57
N SER A 300 3.53 49.96 8.75
CA SER A 300 3.33 49.17 9.97
C SER A 300 2.01 48.41 9.98
N SER A 301 2.03 47.12 10.37
CA SER A 301 1.16 46.61 11.44
C SER A 301 1.62 45.21 11.91
N SER A 302 1.17 44.80 13.11
CA SER A 302 1.80 43.70 13.87
C SER A 302 1.06 42.36 13.84
N LYS A 303 1.87 41.29 13.79
CA LYS A 303 1.70 39.99 14.49
C LYS A 303 0.43 39.16 14.23
N ARG A 304 0.60 38.13 13.41
CA ARG A 304 0.73 36.73 13.90
C ARG A 304 1.50 35.90 12.86
N LEU A 305 2.80 35.75 13.07
CA LEU A 305 3.63 34.79 12.35
C LEU A 305 3.45 33.43 13.02
N GLN A 306 2.83 32.50 12.31
CA GLN A 306 3.01 31.08 12.55
C GLN A 306 4.19 30.66 11.65
N GLU A 307 5.35 30.47 12.26
CA GLU A 307 6.53 29.95 11.54
C GLU A 307 6.33 28.47 11.25
N ASP A 308 5.68 28.18 10.12
CA ASP A 308 5.72 26.85 9.53
C ASP A 308 7.17 26.58 9.07
N ALA A 309 7.90 25.84 9.90
CA ALA A 309 9.29 25.46 9.65
C ALA A 309 9.37 24.51 8.43
N HIS A 310 9.50 25.10 7.24
CA HIS A 310 9.75 24.39 6.00
C HIS A 310 11.14 23.71 6.04
N THR A 311 11.17 22.48 6.53
CA THR A 311 12.35 21.61 6.45
C THR A 311 12.60 21.21 5.00
N SER A 312 13.73 21.68 4.45
CA SER A 312 14.27 21.17 3.19
C SER A 312 14.57 19.68 3.30
N LEU A 313 14.60 18.98 2.16
CA LEU A 313 14.94 17.54 2.12
C LEU A 313 16.34 17.27 2.70
N ASP A 314 17.26 18.23 2.53
CA ASP A 314 18.61 18.26 3.12
C ASP A 314 18.62 17.99 4.64
N ALA A 315 17.66 18.58 5.37
CA ALA A 315 17.56 18.47 6.83
C ALA A 315 17.13 17.07 7.32
N PHE A 316 16.77 16.16 6.42
CA PHE A 316 16.47 14.76 6.72
C PHE A 316 17.61 13.80 6.34
N MET A 317 18.67 14.28 5.69
CA MET A 317 19.78 13.44 5.21
C MET A 317 21.08 13.63 6.01
N GLU A 318 21.28 14.78 6.67
CA GLU A 318 22.44 15.01 7.52
C GLU A 318 22.25 14.45 8.95
N SER A 319 22.72 13.21 9.18
CA SER A 319 23.11 12.78 10.52
C SER A 319 24.21 11.70 10.51
N SER A 320 25.46 12.14 10.45
CA SER A 320 26.61 11.36 10.94
C SER A 320 27.35 12.20 11.99
N PRO A 321 27.29 11.85 13.29
CA PRO A 321 28.19 12.45 14.26
C PRO A 321 29.62 11.97 13.97
N GLN A 322 30.47 12.87 13.47
CA GLN A 322 31.91 12.62 13.40
C GLN A 322 32.46 12.48 14.83
N SER A 323 32.83 11.26 15.22
CA SER A 323 33.66 11.03 16.39
C SER A 323 35.11 11.36 16.07
N THR A 324 35.64 12.45 16.61
CA THR A 324 37.08 12.73 16.63
C THR A 324 37.80 11.71 17.55
N PRO A 325 39.02 11.26 17.21
CA PRO A 325 39.70 10.21 17.96
C PRO A 325 40.42 10.75 19.20
N ALA A 326 40.51 9.91 20.23
CA ALA A 326 41.44 10.08 21.35
C ALA A 326 42.55 9.03 21.26
N THR A 327 43.79 9.48 21.33
CA THR A 327 45.01 8.67 21.25
C THR A 327 45.41 8.18 22.64
N ASP A 328 45.62 6.87 22.84
CA ASP A 328 46.93 6.28 23.21
C ASP A 328 46.87 4.75 23.47
N GLN A 329 48.06 4.13 23.39
CA GLN A 329 48.38 2.70 23.21
C GLN A 329 48.68 1.93 24.54
N PRO A 330 49.16 0.64 24.58
CA PRO A 330 49.59 -0.30 23.50
C PRO A 330 49.11 -1.77 23.56
N GLU A 331 49.35 -2.47 22.44
CA GLU A 331 49.72 -3.88 22.22
C GLU A 331 49.22 -5.03 23.12
N LYS A 332 48.65 -6.05 22.45
CA LYS A 332 49.30 -7.37 22.36
C LYS A 332 48.83 -8.17 21.14
N ASP A 333 49.77 -8.86 20.50
CA ASP A 333 49.55 -9.70 19.32
C ASP A 333 48.60 -10.88 19.58
N LEU A 334 47.86 -11.30 18.55
CA LEU A 334 48.09 -12.64 17.98
C LEU A 334 47.54 -12.76 16.55
N THR A 335 48.27 -13.51 15.73
CA THR A 335 48.07 -13.70 14.28
C THR A 335 47.01 -14.76 13.94
N SER A 336 46.20 -14.53 12.90
CA SER A 336 45.93 -15.56 11.86
C SER A 336 45.27 -14.97 10.60
N SER A 337 45.89 -15.21 9.45
CA SER A 337 45.41 -14.89 8.11
C SER A 337 44.43 -15.94 7.55
N VAL A 338 43.38 -15.52 6.82
CA VAL A 338 42.81 -16.30 5.69
C VAL A 338 42.37 -15.33 4.57
N ASN A 339 42.61 -15.77 3.33
CA ASN A 339 42.57 -15.04 2.06
C ASN A 339 41.25 -14.38 1.64
N ASP A 340 41.41 -13.44 0.71
CA ASP A 340 40.42 -13.00 -0.27
C ASP A 340 39.70 -14.14 -1.00
N GLN A 341 38.45 -13.89 -1.37
CA GLN A 341 37.89 -14.43 -2.60
C GLN A 341 36.89 -13.44 -3.23
N ASP A 342 37.24 -12.98 -4.43
CA ASP A 342 36.32 -12.31 -5.35
C ASP A 342 35.04 -13.12 -5.56
N SER A 343 33.90 -12.43 -5.64
CA SER A 343 32.65 -13.01 -6.15
C SER A 343 31.80 -11.91 -6.80
N SER A 344 31.76 -11.95 -8.13
CA SER A 344 31.00 -11.00 -8.95
C SER A 344 29.49 -11.23 -8.79
N TRP A 345 28.77 -10.17 -8.45
CA TRP A 345 27.30 -10.20 -8.32
C TRP A 345 26.61 -10.11 -9.69
N THR A 346 26.69 -11.19 -10.46
CA THR A 346 25.89 -11.36 -11.68
C THR A 346 24.52 -11.93 -11.33
N ALA A 347 23.60 -11.07 -10.89
CA ALA A 347 22.26 -11.47 -10.46
C ALA A 347 21.35 -11.82 -11.66
N CYS A 348 21.34 -13.10 -12.07
CA CYS A 348 20.29 -13.63 -12.93
C CYS A 348 18.94 -13.59 -12.22
N TRP A 349 17.91 -13.07 -12.89
CA TRP A 349 16.53 -13.18 -12.43
C TRP A 349 16.10 -14.66 -12.45
N SER A 350 15.72 -15.22 -11.29
CA SER A 350 15.14 -16.56 -11.21
C SER A 350 14.12 -16.67 -10.06
N PRO A 351 12.93 -17.29 -10.25
CA PRO A 351 11.78 -17.10 -9.37
C PRO A 351 11.57 -18.24 -8.35
N THR A 352 12.52 -18.49 -7.45
CA THR A 352 12.39 -19.55 -6.42
C THR A 352 12.77 -19.07 -5.02
N TRP A 353 11.75 -18.73 -4.22
CA TRP A 353 11.83 -18.60 -2.75
C TRP A 353 10.68 -19.39 -2.12
N PRO A 354 10.94 -20.23 -1.09
CA PRO A 354 9.96 -21.16 -0.52
C PRO A 354 8.88 -20.46 0.32
N PRO A 355 7.68 -21.06 0.48
CA PRO A 355 6.61 -20.49 1.28
C PRO A 355 6.87 -20.69 2.78
N CYS A 356 7.00 -19.58 3.52
CA CYS A 356 7.09 -19.61 4.98
C CYS A 356 5.69 -19.38 5.60
N TRP A 357 4.86 -20.42 5.60
CA TRP A 357 3.58 -20.45 6.32
C TRP A 357 3.57 -21.65 7.27
N SER A 358 4.01 -21.43 8.52
CA SER A 358 3.73 -22.36 9.62
C SER A 358 3.88 -21.69 10.99
N ARG A 359 2.97 -22.07 11.89
CA ARG A 359 2.86 -21.67 13.32
C ARG A 359 2.38 -20.25 13.62
N CYS A 360 1.05 -20.12 13.70
CA CYS A 360 0.44 -19.65 14.93
C CYS A 360 -0.34 -20.84 15.54
N ARG A 361 -0.17 -21.10 16.83
CA ARG A 361 -1.03 -21.94 17.67
C ARG A 361 -1.77 -21.01 18.63
#